data_AF-A0A5C1QAC7-F1
#
_entry.id   AF-A0A5C1QAC7-F1
#
_cell.length_a   1.000
_cell.length_b   1.000
_cell.length_c   1.000
_cell.angle_alpha   90.00
_cell.angle_beta   90.00
_cell.angle_gamma   90.00
#
_symmetry.space_group_name_H-M   'P 1'
#
loop_
_entity.id
_entity.type
_entity.pdbx_description
1 polymer ?
#
loop_
_entity_poly.entity_id
_entity_poly.type
_entity_poly.pdbx_seq_one_letter_code
_entity_poly.pdbx_strand_id
1 'polypeptide(L)'
;MVPLPETIPRTVPKLVFFVIYTKESVIKTVNIKDVAKEAGVAVSTVSRVLNNHSDVKKETKEHVLEVIKRLNYVPNNSARNLKRNNSNAIGIFVLGEYNPFFGDIVESLESEISSKGYSVMIHFHHAERDALESAAQFIIEKKLLGLIYLGGAVSKDKEGYFEGLEAPVVFTSTIIEEGVNRDLFSSVSINEEDGVKEVTNYLIGLGHTKIGIIIAERMGLCVSPKDLLLLKMF
;
A
#
# COMPACT_ATOMS: atom_id res chain seq x y z
N MET A 1 31.15 -1.48 32.54
CA MET A 1 29.71 -1.45 32.93
C MET A 1 29.26 0.00 32.89
N VAL A 2 28.56 0.38 31.83
CA VAL A 2 27.86 1.68 31.74
C VAL A 2 26.47 1.46 32.34
N PRO A 3 25.98 2.29 33.28
CA PRO A 3 24.67 2.09 33.87
C PRO A 3 23.59 2.37 32.81
N LEU A 4 22.62 1.46 32.69
CA LEU A 4 21.43 1.67 31.89
C LEU A 4 20.58 2.78 32.53
N PRO A 5 20.01 3.71 31.74
CA PRO A 5 19.17 4.77 32.28
C PRO A 5 17.88 4.19 32.87
N GLU A 6 17.58 4.58 34.10
CA GLU A 6 16.32 4.29 34.77
C GLU A 6 15.17 4.99 34.06
N THR A 7 14.09 4.24 33.83
CA THR A 7 12.73 4.66 33.46
C THR A 7 12.50 5.17 32.02
N ILE A 8 12.06 4.25 31.16
CA ILE A 8 11.27 4.59 29.95
C ILE A 8 9.83 4.87 30.41
N PRO A 9 9.25 6.05 30.15
CA PRO A 9 7.88 6.34 30.54
C PRO A 9 6.90 5.42 29.79
N ARG A 10 6.16 4.61 30.54
CA ARG A 10 5.03 3.80 30.05
C ARG A 10 3.82 4.69 29.78
N THR A 11 3.86 5.47 28.71
CA THR A 11 2.64 6.05 28.12
C THR A 11 2.32 5.27 26.85
N VAL A 12 1.51 4.23 27.01
CA VAL A 12 0.79 3.61 25.89
C VAL A 12 -0.18 4.68 25.38
N PRO A 13 -0.10 5.13 24.11
CA PRO A 13 -1.09 6.06 23.60
C PRO A 13 -2.47 5.41 23.73
N LYS A 14 -3.40 6.09 24.40
CA LYS A 14 -4.80 5.66 24.47
C LYS A 14 -5.29 5.53 23.03
N LEU A 15 -5.65 4.31 22.62
CA LEU A 15 -6.28 4.05 21.34
C LEU A 15 -7.62 4.84 21.33
N VAL A 16 -7.67 5.95 20.59
CA VAL A 16 -8.89 6.73 20.43
C VAL A 16 -9.66 6.14 19.25
N PHE A 17 -10.68 5.34 19.54
CA PHE A 17 -11.63 4.92 18.51
C PHE A 17 -12.52 6.12 18.15
N PHE A 18 -12.39 6.64 16.93
CA PHE A 18 -13.42 7.49 16.34
C PHE A 18 -14.36 6.60 15.52
N VAL A 19 -15.54 6.31 16.08
CA VAL A 19 -16.65 5.78 15.28
C VAL A 19 -17.33 6.98 14.63
N ILE A 20 -17.02 7.22 13.36
CA ILE A 20 -17.70 8.25 12.57
C ILE A 20 -19.05 7.66 12.15
N TYR A 21 -20.11 8.02 12.88
CA TYR A 21 -21.47 7.85 12.38
C TYR A 21 -21.72 8.91 11.31
N THR A 22 -21.66 8.52 10.05
CA THR A 22 -22.21 9.37 8.98
C THR A 22 -23.72 9.38 9.15
N LYS A 23 -24.31 10.55 9.48
CA LYS A 23 -25.68 10.81 9.02
C LYS A 23 -25.68 10.57 7.52
N GLU A 24 -26.68 9.88 6.98
CA GLU A 24 -26.95 9.92 5.55
C GLU A 24 -27.18 11.39 5.16
N SER A 25 -26.10 12.10 4.86
CA SER A 25 -26.19 13.29 4.04
C SER A 25 -26.41 12.74 2.64
N VAL A 26 -27.64 12.87 2.15
CA VAL A 26 -27.89 12.85 0.71
C VAL A 26 -27.14 14.06 0.16
N ILE A 27 -25.84 13.93 -0.07
CA ILE A 27 -25.07 14.88 -0.85
C ILE A 27 -25.70 14.80 -2.22
N LYS A 28 -26.48 15.82 -2.58
CA LYS A 28 -27.06 15.93 -3.91
C LYS A 28 -25.89 16.14 -4.87
N THR A 29 -25.34 15.05 -5.37
CA THR A 29 -24.20 15.05 -6.29
C THR A 29 -24.65 15.71 -7.57
N VAL A 30 -24.22 16.96 -7.79
CA VAL A 30 -24.39 17.65 -9.07
C VAL A 30 -23.79 16.75 -10.14
N ASN A 31 -24.58 16.36 -11.13
CA ASN A 31 -24.13 15.51 -12.22
C ASN A 31 -24.03 16.30 -13.52
N ILE A 32 -23.46 15.69 -14.57
CA ILE A 32 -23.25 16.35 -15.86
C ILE A 32 -24.55 16.85 -16.52
N LYS A 33 -25.71 16.25 -16.20
CA LYS A 33 -27.02 16.68 -16.70
C LYS A 33 -27.46 17.98 -16.03
N ASP A 34 -27.13 18.17 -14.76
CA ASP A 34 -27.43 19.40 -14.03
C ASP A 34 -26.63 20.57 -14.61
N VAL A 35 -25.33 20.35 -14.88
CA VAL A 35 -24.47 21.33 -15.57
C VAL A 35 -25.00 21.66 -16.97
N ALA A 36 -25.42 20.64 -17.74
CA ALA A 36 -25.96 20.84 -19.08
C ALA A 36 -27.27 21.65 -19.07
N LYS A 37 -28.15 21.35 -18.11
CA LYS A 37 -29.42 22.06 -17.91
C LYS A 37 -29.19 23.53 -17.55
N GLU A 38 -28.23 23.80 -16.68
CA GLU A 38 -27.94 25.15 -16.21
C GLU A 38 -27.15 26.00 -17.23
N ALA A 39 -26.29 25.37 -18.02
CA ALA A 39 -25.59 26.01 -19.13
C ALA A 39 -26.43 26.10 -20.42
N GLY A 40 -27.65 25.54 -20.44
CA GLY A 40 -28.53 25.57 -21.61
C GLY A 40 -28.01 24.81 -22.83
N VAL A 41 -27.17 23.80 -22.64
CA VAL A 41 -26.53 23.03 -23.73
C VAL A 41 -26.81 21.52 -23.60
N ALA A 42 -26.54 20.77 -24.67
CA ALA A 42 -26.58 19.31 -24.61
C ALA A 42 -25.45 18.75 -23.72
N VAL A 43 -25.71 17.60 -23.08
CA VAL A 43 -24.71 16.86 -22.28
C VAL A 43 -23.44 16.53 -23.08
N SER A 44 -23.59 16.24 -24.38
CA SER A 44 -22.47 16.00 -25.30
C SER A 44 -21.56 17.22 -25.45
N THR A 45 -22.12 18.44 -25.44
CA THR A 45 -21.37 19.69 -25.51
C THR A 45 -20.57 19.92 -24.23
N VAL A 46 -21.17 19.68 -23.04
CA VAL A 46 -20.45 19.74 -21.76
C VAL A 46 -19.30 18.74 -21.72
N SER A 47 -19.53 17.52 -22.20
CA SER A 47 -18.48 16.49 -22.30
C SER A 47 -17.34 16.92 -23.24
N ARG A 48 -17.64 17.56 -24.37
CA ARG A 48 -16.63 18.09 -25.30
C ARG A 48 -15.83 19.24 -24.70
N VAL A 49 -16.48 20.12 -23.92
CA VAL A 49 -15.82 21.20 -23.18
C VAL A 49 -14.85 20.66 -22.14
N LEU A 50 -15.28 19.67 -21.34
CA LEU A 50 -14.44 18.99 -20.34
C LEU A 50 -13.25 18.25 -20.98
N ASN A 51 -13.40 17.79 -22.22
CA ASN A 51 -12.36 17.10 -23.00
C ASN A 51 -11.57 18.00 -23.95
N ASN A 52 -11.77 19.32 -23.85
CA ASN A 52 -11.02 20.32 -24.61
C ASN A 52 -11.08 20.13 -26.14
N HIS A 53 -12.22 19.64 -26.67
CA HIS A 53 -12.40 19.39 -28.10
C HIS A 53 -12.45 20.70 -28.91
N SER A 54 -11.86 20.72 -30.11
CA SER A 54 -11.75 21.91 -30.99
C SER A 54 -13.07 22.42 -31.55
N ASP A 55 -14.12 21.60 -31.53
CA ASP A 55 -15.38 21.86 -32.24
C ASP A 55 -16.39 22.66 -31.41
N VAL A 56 -15.97 23.16 -30.23
CA VAL A 56 -16.80 23.99 -29.36
C VAL A 56 -16.41 25.45 -29.52
N LYS A 57 -17.38 26.30 -29.83
CA LYS A 57 -17.19 27.76 -29.86
C LYS A 57 -16.63 28.24 -28.52
N LYS A 58 -15.66 29.17 -28.59
CA LYS A 58 -14.95 29.72 -27.42
C LYS A 58 -15.93 30.28 -26.37
N GLU A 59 -16.92 31.03 -26.82
CA GLU A 59 -17.98 31.61 -25.97
C GLU A 59 -18.77 30.53 -25.19
N THR A 60 -19.19 29.46 -25.87
CA THR A 60 -19.89 28.33 -25.24
C THR A 60 -19.01 27.59 -24.25
N LYS A 61 -17.71 27.46 -24.55
CA LYS A 61 -16.74 26.81 -23.67
C LYS A 61 -16.54 27.60 -22.37
N GLU A 62 -16.39 28.92 -22.47
CA GLU A 62 -16.24 29.82 -21.33
C GLU A 62 -17.48 29.77 -20.44
N HIS A 63 -18.67 29.87 -21.04
CA HIS A 63 -19.94 29.79 -20.31
C HIS A 63 -20.11 28.47 -19.54
N VAL A 64 -19.82 27.33 -20.16
CA VAL A 64 -19.92 26.01 -19.52
C VAL A 64 -18.92 25.89 -18.35
N LEU A 65 -17.71 26.42 -18.50
CA LEU A 65 -16.70 26.41 -17.42
C LEU A 65 -17.10 27.28 -16.22
N GLU A 66 -17.77 28.41 -16.45
CA GLU A 66 -18.34 29.23 -15.38
C GLU A 66 -19.43 28.48 -14.60
N VAL A 67 -20.34 27.80 -15.31
CA VAL A 67 -21.40 26.99 -14.69
C VAL A 67 -20.82 25.84 -13.88
N ILE A 68 -19.78 25.17 -14.38
CA ILE A 68 -19.05 24.10 -13.66
C ILE A 68 -18.48 24.64 -12.34
N LYS A 69 -17.82 25.81 -12.38
CA LYS A 69 -17.27 26.45 -11.18
C LYS A 69 -18.36 26.84 -10.19
N ARG A 70 -19.45 27.46 -10.67
CA ARG A 70 -20.57 27.90 -9.83
C ARG A 70 -21.25 26.74 -9.12
N LEU A 71 -21.43 25.61 -9.81
CA LEU A 71 -22.06 24.42 -9.25
C LEU A 71 -21.11 23.54 -8.44
N ASN A 72 -19.84 23.94 -8.32
CA ASN A 72 -18.76 23.12 -7.75
C ASN A 72 -18.77 21.69 -8.30
N TYR A 73 -19.07 21.57 -9.61
CA TYR A 73 -19.15 20.28 -10.26
C TYR A 73 -17.74 19.73 -10.43
N VAL A 74 -17.40 18.74 -9.61
CA VAL A 74 -16.20 17.94 -9.81
C VAL A 74 -16.56 16.82 -10.78
N PRO A 75 -15.95 16.75 -11.98
CA PRO A 75 -16.19 15.65 -12.90
C PRO A 75 -15.93 14.33 -12.17
N ASN A 76 -16.98 13.54 -12.02
CA ASN A 76 -16.90 12.25 -11.37
C ASN A 76 -16.14 11.27 -12.29
N ASN A 77 -14.82 11.22 -12.10
CA ASN A 77 -13.95 10.28 -12.80
C ASN A 77 -14.39 8.83 -12.57
N SER A 78 -15.11 8.51 -11.49
CA SER A 78 -15.64 7.16 -11.23
C SER A 78 -16.69 6.72 -12.25
N ALA A 79 -17.54 7.63 -12.75
CA ALA A 79 -18.48 7.31 -13.84
C ALA A 79 -17.79 7.19 -15.21
N ARG A 80 -16.64 7.87 -15.37
CA ARG A 80 -15.77 7.76 -16.56
C ARG A 80 -14.97 6.45 -16.55
N ASN A 81 -14.50 6.04 -15.37
CA ASN A 81 -13.80 4.78 -15.13
C ASN A 81 -14.76 3.58 -15.12
N LEU A 82 -16.05 3.77 -14.84
CA LEU A 82 -17.05 2.69 -14.98
C LEU A 82 -17.15 2.19 -16.44
N LYS A 83 -16.84 3.05 -17.42
CA LYS A 83 -16.76 2.69 -18.85
C LYS A 83 -15.35 2.31 -19.31
N ARG A 84 -14.33 2.54 -18.47
CA ARG A 84 -12.91 2.29 -18.75
C ARG A 84 -12.39 1.38 -17.65
N ASN A 85 -12.56 0.08 -17.87
CA ASN A 85 -12.56 -1.03 -16.92
C ASN A 85 -11.27 -1.26 -16.08
N ASN A 86 -10.35 -0.30 -16.02
CA ASN A 86 -9.03 -0.46 -15.41
C ASN A 86 -8.88 0.51 -14.23
N SER A 87 -8.55 0.00 -13.04
CA SER A 87 -8.05 0.86 -11.97
C SER A 87 -6.69 1.42 -12.40
N ASN A 88 -6.33 2.62 -11.93
CA ASN A 88 -4.98 3.16 -12.08
C ASN A 88 -4.20 3.04 -10.75
N ALA A 89 -4.41 1.92 -10.04
CA ALA A 89 -3.88 1.73 -8.71
C ALA A 89 -2.83 0.62 -8.66
N ILE A 90 -1.78 0.84 -7.88
CA ILE A 90 -0.80 -0.16 -7.46
C ILE A 90 -1.09 -0.50 -6.00
N GLY A 91 -1.13 -1.79 -5.68
CA GLY A 91 -1.36 -2.23 -4.31
C GLY A 91 -0.05 -2.43 -3.55
N ILE A 92 -0.07 -2.12 -2.26
CA ILE A 92 0.96 -2.49 -1.30
C ILE A 92 0.32 -3.44 -0.30
N PHE A 93 0.70 -4.71 -0.34
CA PHE A 93 0.19 -5.75 0.56
C PHE A 93 1.21 -6.01 1.65
N VAL A 94 0.89 -5.65 2.88
CA VAL A 94 1.80 -5.71 4.03
C VAL A 94 1.38 -6.85 4.95
N LEU A 95 2.30 -7.77 5.19
CA LEU A 95 2.08 -8.87 6.13
C LEU A 95 2.43 -8.52 7.57
N GLY A 96 1.56 -8.92 8.50
CA GLY A 96 1.82 -8.89 9.93
C GLY A 96 1.25 -7.64 10.62
N GLU A 97 1.52 -7.52 11.92
CA GLU A 97 1.16 -6.33 12.69
C GLU A 97 1.98 -5.11 12.26
N TYR A 98 1.56 -3.91 12.70
CA TYR A 98 2.31 -2.68 12.45
C TYR A 98 3.76 -2.82 12.95
N ASN A 99 4.67 -2.98 12.00
CA ASN A 99 6.10 -2.97 12.22
C ASN A 99 6.63 -1.58 11.84
N PRO A 100 7.23 -0.83 12.77
CA PRO A 100 7.84 0.47 12.46
C PRO A 100 8.82 0.42 11.27
N PHE A 101 9.52 -0.70 11.08
CA PHE A 101 10.40 -0.92 9.92
C PHE A 101 9.66 -0.84 8.58
N PHE A 102 8.40 -1.29 8.52
CA PHE A 102 7.60 -1.23 7.31
C PHE A 102 7.01 0.17 7.06
N GLY A 103 6.93 1.02 8.09
CA GLY A 103 6.41 2.39 7.95
C GLY A 103 7.18 3.20 6.91
N ASP A 104 8.50 3.30 7.10
CA ASP A 104 9.38 4.07 6.20
C ASP A 104 9.39 3.50 4.77
N ILE A 105 9.31 2.16 4.64
CA ILE A 105 9.26 1.50 3.32
C ILE A 105 7.94 1.83 2.63
N VAL A 106 6.81 1.68 3.32
CA VAL A 106 5.48 1.97 2.77
C VAL A 106 5.37 3.45 2.39
N GLU A 107 5.88 4.37 3.20
CA GLU A 107 5.90 5.81 2.88
C GLU A 107 6.74 6.09 1.63
N SER A 108 7.93 5.50 1.53
CA SER A 108 8.80 5.66 0.36
C SER A 108 8.16 5.11 -0.91
N LEU A 109 7.55 3.93 -0.82
CA LEU A 109 6.81 3.30 -1.94
C LEU A 109 5.61 4.15 -2.36
N GLU A 110 4.82 4.62 -1.40
CA GLU A 110 3.66 5.46 -1.67
C GLU A 110 4.08 6.73 -2.40
N SER A 111 5.11 7.42 -1.91
CA SER A 111 5.62 8.66 -2.50
C SER A 111 6.08 8.44 -3.95
N GLU A 112 6.87 7.39 -4.19
CA GLU A 112 7.40 7.07 -5.52
C GLU A 112 6.28 6.69 -6.50
N ILE A 113 5.31 5.86 -6.08
CA ILE A 113 4.17 5.46 -6.90
C ILE A 113 3.29 6.67 -7.24
N SER A 114 2.98 7.50 -6.24
CA SER A 114 2.18 8.70 -6.39
C SER A 114 2.86 9.73 -7.31
N SER A 115 4.18 9.87 -7.22
CA SER A 115 4.96 10.76 -8.12
C SER A 115 4.87 10.36 -9.59
N LYS A 116 4.67 9.07 -9.87
CA LYS A 116 4.46 8.51 -11.22
C LYS A 116 3.00 8.60 -11.70
N GLY A 117 2.10 9.19 -10.91
CA GLY A 117 0.70 9.42 -11.27
C GLY A 117 -0.22 8.21 -11.07
N TYR A 118 0.23 7.18 -10.34
CA TYR A 118 -0.60 6.05 -9.94
C TYR A 118 -1.23 6.30 -8.57
N SER A 119 -2.39 5.71 -8.32
CA SER A 119 -2.98 5.67 -6.98
C SER A 119 -2.38 4.51 -6.18
N VAL A 120 -2.28 4.67 -4.86
CA VAL A 120 -1.77 3.62 -3.97
C VAL A 120 -2.92 3.04 -3.15
N MET A 121 -3.01 1.71 -3.08
CA MET A 121 -3.92 1.01 -2.17
C MET A 121 -3.13 0.14 -1.21
N ILE A 122 -3.14 0.48 0.07
CA ILE A 122 -2.40 -0.26 1.09
C ILE A 122 -3.36 -1.24 1.78
N HIS A 123 -2.95 -2.51 1.92
CA HIS A 123 -3.67 -3.53 2.65
C HIS A 123 -2.75 -4.18 3.69
N PHE A 124 -3.11 -4.06 4.96
CA PHE A 124 -2.45 -4.77 6.05
C PHE A 124 -3.18 -6.09 6.31
N HIS A 125 -2.48 -7.20 6.16
CA HIS A 125 -3.01 -8.54 6.39
C HIS A 125 -2.58 -9.05 7.76
N HIS A 126 -3.57 -9.24 8.63
CA HIS A 126 -3.39 -9.68 10.03
C HIS A 126 -4.01 -11.06 10.32
N ALA A 127 -4.51 -11.78 9.29
CA ALA A 127 -5.52 -12.82 9.46
C ALA A 127 -5.02 -14.27 9.27
N GLU A 128 -5.86 -15.23 9.69
CA GLU A 128 -5.66 -16.69 9.65
C GLU A 128 -5.66 -17.30 8.23
N ARG A 129 -6.15 -16.55 7.23
CA ARG A 129 -6.18 -17.01 5.83
C ARG A 129 -4.80 -16.88 5.18
N ASP A 130 -4.58 -17.69 4.15
CA ASP A 130 -3.35 -17.65 3.38
C ASP A 130 -3.13 -16.24 2.80
N ALA A 131 -1.94 -15.72 3.04
CA ALA A 131 -1.59 -14.36 2.69
C ALA A 131 -1.41 -14.19 1.17
N LEU A 132 -0.93 -15.21 0.48
CA LEU A 132 -0.71 -15.16 -0.97
C LEU A 132 -2.05 -15.26 -1.71
N GLU A 133 -2.96 -16.12 -1.23
CA GLU A 133 -4.34 -16.15 -1.73
C GLU A 133 -5.04 -14.79 -1.54
N SER A 134 -4.90 -14.20 -0.35
CA SER A 134 -5.50 -12.90 -0.04
C SER A 134 -4.93 -11.77 -0.90
N ALA A 135 -3.62 -11.82 -1.20
CA ALA A 135 -2.96 -10.89 -2.11
C ALA A 135 -3.44 -11.04 -3.56
N ALA A 136 -3.59 -12.27 -4.06
CA ALA A 136 -4.13 -12.53 -5.39
C ALA A 136 -5.58 -12.01 -5.50
N GLN A 137 -6.40 -12.26 -4.50
CA GLN A 137 -7.77 -11.76 -4.44
C GLN A 137 -7.80 -10.22 -4.41
N PHE A 138 -6.88 -9.59 -3.67
CA PHE A 138 -6.76 -8.14 -3.63
C PHE A 138 -6.45 -7.52 -5.00
N ILE A 139 -5.56 -8.17 -5.78
CA ILE A 139 -5.28 -7.78 -7.17
C ILE A 139 -6.56 -7.82 -8.02
N ILE A 140 -7.29 -8.94 -7.96
CA ILE A 140 -8.47 -9.18 -8.80
C ILE A 140 -9.61 -8.22 -8.42
N GLU A 141 -9.97 -8.16 -7.14
CA GLU A 141 -11.10 -7.37 -6.67
C GLU A 141 -10.92 -5.87 -6.88
N LYS A 142 -9.70 -5.38 -6.69
CA LYS A 142 -9.37 -3.96 -6.87
C LYS A 142 -8.87 -3.63 -8.27
N LYS A 143 -8.73 -4.63 -9.14
CA LYS A 143 -8.23 -4.51 -10.52
C LYS A 143 -6.89 -3.76 -10.56
N LEU A 144 -5.97 -4.14 -9.69
CA LEU A 144 -4.68 -3.46 -9.55
C LEU A 144 -3.84 -3.63 -10.81
N LEU A 145 -3.06 -2.59 -11.14
CA LEU A 145 -2.07 -2.64 -12.22
C LEU A 145 -0.80 -3.40 -11.82
N GLY A 146 -0.61 -3.66 -10.54
CA GLY A 146 0.54 -4.35 -9.97
C GLY A 146 0.42 -4.42 -8.46
N LEU A 147 1.20 -5.31 -7.85
CA LEU A 147 1.26 -5.50 -6.41
C LEU A 147 2.70 -5.50 -5.92
N ILE A 148 2.96 -4.73 -4.86
CA ILE A 148 4.16 -4.89 -4.04
C ILE A 148 3.76 -5.67 -2.80
N TYR A 149 4.34 -6.84 -2.62
CA TYR A 149 4.09 -7.72 -1.49
C TYR A 149 5.26 -7.58 -0.50
N LEU A 150 4.94 -7.23 0.74
CA LEU A 150 5.89 -6.81 1.75
C LEU A 150 5.81 -7.72 2.98
N GLY A 151 6.90 -8.43 3.28
CA GLY A 151 7.00 -9.30 4.45
C GLY A 151 6.67 -10.78 4.17
N GLY A 152 6.74 -11.59 5.23
CA GLY A 152 6.35 -13.00 5.23
C GLY A 152 7.25 -13.95 4.44
N ALA A 153 6.66 -15.06 4.01
CA ALA A 153 7.35 -16.10 3.25
C ALA A 153 6.48 -16.64 2.10
N VAL A 154 7.14 -17.10 1.04
CA VAL A 154 6.54 -17.80 -0.09
C VAL A 154 7.10 -19.21 -0.13
N SER A 155 6.21 -20.20 0.00
CA SER A 155 6.53 -21.62 -0.12
C SER A 155 6.08 -22.18 -1.46
N LYS A 156 6.74 -23.25 -1.91
CA LYS A 156 6.51 -23.86 -3.24
C LYS A 156 5.08 -24.32 -3.45
N ASP A 157 4.42 -24.83 -2.42
CA ASP A 157 3.02 -25.31 -2.50
C ASP A 157 2.01 -24.17 -2.73
N LYS A 158 2.44 -22.91 -2.65
CA LYS A 158 1.58 -21.72 -2.69
C LYS A 158 1.96 -20.71 -3.77
N GLU A 159 2.96 -21.03 -4.60
CA GLU A 159 3.40 -20.12 -5.68
C GLU A 159 2.34 -19.92 -6.77
N GLY A 160 1.45 -20.91 -6.94
CA GLY A 160 0.42 -20.94 -7.99
C GLY A 160 -0.66 -19.87 -7.86
N TYR A 161 -0.78 -19.16 -6.72
CA TYR A 161 -1.80 -18.11 -6.55
C TYR A 161 -1.62 -16.91 -7.48
N PHE A 162 -0.43 -16.72 -8.04
CA PHE A 162 -0.14 -15.65 -9.00
C PHE A 162 -0.14 -16.12 -10.45
N GLU A 163 -0.30 -17.41 -10.71
CA GLU A 163 -0.37 -17.94 -12.07
C GLU A 163 -1.60 -17.38 -12.80
N GLY A 164 -1.38 -16.85 -14.00
CA GLY A 164 -2.45 -16.30 -14.83
C GLY A 164 -2.93 -14.90 -14.42
N LEU A 165 -2.34 -14.26 -13.41
CA LEU A 165 -2.58 -12.85 -13.15
C LEU A 165 -1.86 -11.99 -14.19
N GLU A 166 -2.56 -11.01 -14.76
CA GLU A 166 -1.97 -10.03 -15.67
C GLU A 166 -1.13 -8.98 -14.93
N ALA A 167 -1.40 -8.77 -13.64
CA ALA A 167 -0.72 -7.75 -12.85
C ALA A 167 0.64 -8.29 -12.34
N PRO A 168 1.76 -7.58 -12.59
CA PRO A 168 3.05 -7.95 -12.04
C PRO A 168 3.06 -7.88 -10.51
N VAL A 169 3.73 -8.84 -9.90
CA VAL A 169 3.94 -8.91 -8.45
C VAL A 169 5.43 -8.80 -8.13
N VAL A 170 5.75 -7.91 -7.19
CA VAL A 170 7.10 -7.70 -6.68
C VAL A 170 7.13 -8.00 -5.20
N PHE A 171 7.92 -8.99 -4.78
CA PHE A 171 8.15 -9.30 -3.38
C PHE A 171 9.29 -8.48 -2.80
N THR A 172 9.15 -7.99 -1.57
CA THR A 172 10.21 -7.29 -0.85
C THR A 172 10.15 -7.59 0.63
N SER A 173 11.33 -7.70 1.26
CA SER A 173 11.43 -8.13 2.65
C SER A 173 10.66 -9.45 2.91
N THR A 174 10.57 -10.31 1.89
CA THR A 174 9.86 -11.58 1.89
C THR A 174 10.88 -12.70 1.71
N ILE A 175 10.72 -13.76 2.50
CA ILE A 175 11.55 -14.96 2.41
C ILE A 175 10.98 -15.83 1.29
N ILE A 176 11.78 -16.08 0.26
CA ILE A 176 11.39 -16.97 -0.86
C ILE A 176 12.08 -18.30 -0.63
N GLU A 177 11.30 -19.35 -0.36
CA GLU A 177 11.83 -20.68 -0.09
C GLU A 177 12.51 -21.28 -1.33
N GLU A 178 13.41 -22.24 -1.08
CA GLU A 178 14.09 -22.96 -2.15
C GLU A 178 13.11 -23.77 -3.00
N GLY A 179 13.32 -23.77 -4.31
CA GLY A 179 12.48 -24.51 -5.27
C GLY A 179 11.19 -23.82 -5.68
N VAL A 180 10.94 -22.59 -5.22
CA VAL A 180 9.89 -21.70 -5.74
C VAL A 180 10.26 -21.22 -7.15
N ASN A 181 9.30 -21.26 -8.08
CA ASN A 181 9.43 -20.78 -9.44
C ASN A 181 9.54 -19.26 -9.48
N ARG A 182 10.75 -18.77 -9.75
CA ARG A 182 11.06 -17.32 -9.80
C ARG A 182 10.59 -16.63 -11.08
N ASP A 183 10.05 -17.35 -12.05
CA ASP A 183 9.49 -16.73 -13.27
C ASP A 183 8.09 -16.14 -13.04
N LEU A 184 7.43 -16.49 -11.92
CA LEU A 184 6.09 -16.03 -11.57
C LEU A 184 6.05 -14.61 -10.97
N PHE A 185 7.19 -14.10 -10.50
CA PHE A 185 7.26 -12.82 -9.79
C PHE A 185 8.66 -12.22 -9.82
N SER A 186 8.75 -10.93 -9.51
CA SER A 186 10.04 -10.27 -9.22
C SER A 186 10.25 -10.16 -7.72
N SER A 187 11.50 -9.98 -7.29
CA SER A 187 11.79 -9.71 -5.88
C SER A 187 12.94 -8.73 -5.72
N VAL A 188 12.87 -7.94 -4.64
CA VAL A 188 13.92 -7.02 -4.19
C VAL A 188 14.21 -7.35 -2.74
N SER A 189 15.42 -7.82 -2.47
CA SER A 189 15.85 -8.21 -1.13
C SER A 189 17.32 -7.86 -0.90
N ILE A 190 17.72 -7.91 0.37
CA ILE A 190 19.12 -7.79 0.77
C ILE A 190 19.71 -9.19 0.95
N ASN A 191 21.05 -9.30 0.86
CA ASN A 191 21.73 -10.51 1.27
C ASN A 191 21.85 -10.55 2.80
N GLU A 192 20.88 -11.17 3.45
CA GLU A 192 20.84 -11.30 4.92
C GLU A 192 22.04 -12.10 5.45
N GLU A 193 22.50 -13.10 4.72
CA GLU A 193 23.65 -13.94 5.13
C GLU A 193 24.93 -13.12 5.18
N ASP A 194 25.18 -12.29 4.16
CA ASP A 194 26.32 -11.38 4.13
C ASP A 194 26.22 -10.33 5.24
N GLY A 195 25.02 -9.78 5.47
CA GLY A 195 24.78 -8.83 6.55
C GLY A 195 25.09 -9.41 7.94
N VAL A 196 24.63 -10.64 8.21
CA VAL A 196 24.93 -11.33 9.48
C VAL A 196 26.42 -11.66 9.60
N LYS A 197 27.06 -12.09 8.52
CA LYS A 197 28.52 -12.33 8.50
C LYS A 197 29.30 -11.05 8.80
N GLU A 198 28.92 -9.92 8.19
CA GLU A 198 29.57 -8.63 8.39
C GLU A 198 29.50 -8.20 9.86
N VAL A 199 28.30 -8.23 10.45
CA VAL A 199 28.08 -7.87 11.87
C VAL A 199 28.84 -8.81 12.80
N THR A 200 28.82 -10.12 12.52
CA THR A 200 29.51 -11.11 13.36
C THR A 200 31.03 -10.94 13.29
N ASN A 201 31.58 -10.75 12.10
CA ASN A 201 33.02 -10.53 11.89
C ASN A 201 33.48 -9.23 12.56
N TYR A 202 32.66 -8.17 12.52
CA TYR A 202 32.94 -6.94 13.23
C TYR A 202 33.08 -7.17 14.74
N LEU A 203 32.15 -7.92 15.36
CA LEU A 203 32.21 -8.25 16.79
C LEU A 203 33.43 -9.11 17.14
N ILE A 204 33.76 -10.10 16.31
CA ILE A 204 34.97 -10.93 16.48
C ILE A 204 36.23 -10.06 16.37
N GLY A 205 36.26 -9.11 15.43
CA GLY A 205 37.37 -8.16 15.25
C GLY A 205 37.60 -7.26 16.46
N LEU A 206 36.56 -7.00 17.25
CA LEU A 206 36.66 -6.30 18.54
C LEU A 206 37.12 -7.20 19.71
N GLY A 207 37.37 -8.48 19.46
CA GLY A 207 37.83 -9.47 20.45
C GLY A 207 36.71 -10.19 21.22
N HIS A 208 35.45 -10.07 20.80
CA HIS A 208 34.35 -10.80 21.42
C HIS A 208 34.39 -12.29 21.04
N THR A 209 34.43 -13.17 22.05
CA THR A 209 34.48 -14.64 21.86
C THR A 209 33.21 -15.36 22.28
N LYS A 210 32.29 -14.65 22.95
CA LYS A 210 30.97 -15.16 23.36
C LYS A 210 29.90 -14.23 22.80
N ILE A 211 29.28 -14.64 21.70
CA ILE A 211 28.28 -13.86 20.97
C ILE A 211 26.95 -14.60 21.07
N GLY A 212 25.92 -13.92 21.57
CA GLY A 212 24.54 -14.43 21.62
C GLY A 212 23.71 -13.81 20.51
N ILE A 213 22.75 -14.56 19.97
CA ILE A 213 21.77 -14.08 18.99
C ILE A 213 20.38 -14.08 19.62
N ILE A 214 19.60 -13.03 19.33
CA ILE A 214 18.21 -12.91 19.77
C ILE A 214 17.35 -12.84 18.51
N ILE A 215 16.47 -13.81 18.36
CA ILE A 215 15.56 -13.94 17.21
C ILE A 215 14.12 -14.01 17.70
N ALA A 216 13.19 -13.49 16.91
CA ALA A 216 11.77 -13.62 17.20
C ALA A 216 11.29 -15.06 16.99
N GLU A 217 10.34 -15.53 17.81
CA GLU A 217 9.78 -16.89 17.72
C GLU A 217 9.00 -17.17 16.43
N ARG A 218 8.54 -16.12 15.73
CA ARG A 218 7.79 -16.26 14.46
C ARG A 218 8.31 -15.29 13.40
N MET A 219 8.34 -15.78 12.16
CA MET A 219 8.61 -14.96 10.97
C MET A 219 7.62 -13.78 10.90
N GLY A 220 8.14 -12.57 10.66
CA GLY A 220 7.34 -11.35 10.54
C GLY A 220 7.07 -10.59 11.86
N LEU A 221 7.53 -11.10 13.00
CA LEU A 221 7.50 -10.35 14.26
C LEU A 221 8.85 -9.68 14.52
N CYS A 222 8.81 -8.46 15.04
CA CYS A 222 9.98 -7.81 15.62
C CYS A 222 10.21 -8.32 17.04
N VAL A 223 11.48 -8.45 17.42
CA VAL A 223 11.86 -8.57 18.83
C VAL A 223 11.59 -7.22 19.49
N SER A 224 10.54 -7.16 20.29
CA SER A 224 10.20 -5.96 21.06
C SER A 224 11.00 -5.94 22.37
N PRO A 225 11.15 -4.78 23.02
CA PRO A 225 11.73 -4.69 24.37
C PRO A 225 11.03 -5.59 25.41
N LYS A 226 9.79 -6.05 25.15
CA LYS A 226 9.08 -6.98 26.03
C LYS A 226 9.59 -8.42 25.87
N ASP A 227 10.02 -8.80 24.68
CA ASP A 227 10.59 -10.12 24.40
C ASP A 227 12.00 -10.26 25.00
N LEU A 228 12.71 -9.14 25.09
CA LEU A 228 14.01 -9.02 25.78
C LEU A 228 13.93 -9.18 27.30
N LEU A 229 12.77 -8.93 27.93
CA LEU A 229 12.60 -9.11 29.38
C LEU A 229 12.61 -10.59 29.80
N LEU A 230 12.35 -11.52 28.87
CA LEU A 230 12.43 -12.97 29.10
C LEU A 230 13.88 -13.50 29.09
N LEU A 231 14.83 -12.74 28.55
CA LEU A 231 16.25 -13.10 28.45
C LEU A 231 17.07 -12.84 29.73
N LYS A 232 16.42 -12.55 30.87
CA LYS A 232 17.08 -12.39 32.18
C LYS A 232 17.70 -13.68 32.76
N MET A 233 17.95 -14.70 31.94
CA MET A 233 18.47 -16.01 32.38
C MET A 233 19.68 -16.46 31.58
N PHE A 234 20.72 -15.63 31.47
CA PHE A 234 22.10 -16.07 31.27
C PHE A 234 23.07 -15.11 31.99
#